data_AF-A0A1A7XYH5-F1
#
_entry.id   AF-A0A1A7XYH5-F1
#
_cell.length_a   1.000
_cell.length_b   1.000
_cell.length_c   1.000
_cell.angle_alpha   90.00
_cell.angle_beta   90.00
_cell.angle_gamma   90.00
#
_symmetry.space_group_name_H-M   'P 1'
#
loop_
_entity.id
_entity.type
_entity.pdbx_description
1 polymer ?
#
loop_
_entity_poly.entity_id
_entity_poly.type
_entity_poly.pdbx_seq_one_letter_code
_entity_poly.pdbx_strand_id
1 'polypeptide(L)' 'MAEISKTEKIQLHAPALEELRGVLQAGLENNFAEIQVSVVECPDLTKEPFQFPVKGLCGNPRITDV' A
#
# COMPACT_ATOMS: atom_id res chain seq x y z
N MET A 1 -11.80 -36.04 -2.63
CA MET A 1 -12.49 -34.74 -2.43
C MET A 1 -11.52 -33.88 -1.64
N ALA A 2 -10.91 -32.87 -2.27
CA ALA A 2 -9.90 -32.04 -1.62
C ALA A 2 -10.58 -31.16 -0.55
N GLU A 3 -10.00 -31.10 0.64
CA GLU A 3 -10.42 -30.16 1.68
C GLU A 3 -10.33 -28.73 1.14
N ILE A 4 -11.44 -28.01 1.22
CA ILE A 4 -11.47 -26.58 0.93
C ILE A 4 -10.80 -25.91 2.13
N SER A 5 -9.56 -25.46 1.95
CA SER A 5 -8.87 -24.61 2.93
C SER A 5 -9.78 -23.42 3.25
N LYS A 6 -10.18 -23.31 4.51
CA LYS A 6 -11.11 -22.26 4.97
C LYS A 6 -10.34 -20.95 5.04
N THR A 7 -10.70 -19.99 4.19
CA THR A 7 -10.13 -18.64 4.26
C THR A 7 -10.76 -17.84 5.39
N GLU A 8 -9.95 -17.01 6.05
CA GLU A 8 -10.39 -16.08 7.10
C GLU A 8 -10.33 -14.64 6.60
N LYS A 9 -11.21 -13.78 7.13
CA LYS A 9 -11.25 -12.35 6.80
C LYS A 9 -11.01 -11.54 8.06
N ILE A 10 -9.99 -10.69 8.03
CA ILE A 10 -9.61 -9.81 9.13
C ILE A 10 -9.77 -8.37 8.65
N GLN A 11 -10.51 -7.55 9.43
CA GLN A 11 -10.59 -6.12 9.17
C GLN A 11 -9.37 -5.44 9.78
N LEU A 12 -8.55 -4.81 8.95
CA LEU A 12 -7.40 -4.03 9.40
C LEU A 12 -7.82 -2.62 9.80
N HIS A 13 -7.07 -2.03 10.72
CA HIS A 13 -7.15 -0.59 11.01
C HIS A 13 -6.65 0.20 9.79
N ALA A 14 -7.41 1.19 9.36
CA ALA A 14 -7.10 2.04 8.21
C ALA A 14 -7.07 3.51 8.67
N PRO A 15 -5.92 4.00 9.19
CA PRO A 15 -5.76 5.40 9.57
C PRO A 15 -5.77 6.34 8.35
N ALA A 16 -5.86 7.64 8.60
CA ALA A 16 -5.81 8.63 7.52
C ALA A 16 -4.43 8.64 6.83
N LEU A 17 -4.40 8.97 5.53
CA LEU A 17 -3.14 8.98 4.77
C LEU A 17 -2.10 9.96 5.33
N GLU A 18 -2.54 11.11 5.85
CA GLU A 18 -1.65 12.09 6.48
C GLU A 18 -1.03 11.58 7.79
N GLU A 19 -1.75 10.75 8.53
CA GLU A 19 -1.22 10.10 9.74
C GLU A 19 -0.13 9.10 9.35
N LEU A 20 -0.41 8.24 8.36
CA LEU A 20 0.58 7.29 7.82
C LEU A 20 1.82 8.00 7.29
N ARG A 21 1.65 9.10 6.55
CA ARG A 21 2.76 9.94 6.06
C ARG A 21 3.66 10.38 7.22
N GLY A 22 3.08 10.90 8.29
CA GLY A 22 3.83 11.37 9.47
C GLY A 22 4.60 10.25 10.17
N VAL A 23 3.95 9.11 10.42
CA VAL A 23 4.59 7.96 11.09
C VAL A 23 5.71 7.37 10.24
N LEU A 24 5.51 7.23 8.92
CA LEU A 24 6.51 6.70 8.01
C LEU A 24 7.71 7.64 7.86
N GLN A 25 7.48 8.96 7.73
CA GLN A 25 8.55 9.95 7.68
C GLN A 25 9.46 9.82 8.92
N ALA A 26 8.87 9.90 10.11
CA ALA A 26 9.62 9.84 11.36
C ALA A 26 10.38 8.50 11.54
N GLY A 27 9.79 7.39 11.11
CA GLY A 27 10.44 6.08 11.18
C GLY A 27 11.65 5.96 10.23
N LEU A 28 11.50 6.44 9.00
CA LEU A 28 12.52 6.35 7.95
C LEU A 28 13.70 7.30 8.19
N GLU A 29 13.49 8.48 8.79
CA GLU A 29 14.55 9.41 9.17
C GLU A 29 15.63 8.78 10.08
N ASN A 30 15.29 7.73 10.84
CA ASN A 30 16.25 7.03 11.68
C ASN A 30 17.18 6.09 10.90
N ASN A 31 16.87 5.78 9.64
CA ASN A 31 17.53 4.73 8.86
C ASN A 31 18.20 5.26 7.58
N PHE A 32 17.84 6.46 7.14
CA PHE A 32 18.29 7.04 5.88
C PHE A 32 18.71 8.49 6.11
N ALA A 33 19.77 8.93 5.44
CA ALA A 33 20.30 10.29 5.60
C ALA A 33 19.36 11.37 5.06
N GLU A 34 18.65 11.07 3.97
CA GLU A 34 17.70 11.98 3.32
C GLU A 34 16.44 11.20 2.93
N ILE A 35 15.27 11.69 3.35
CA ILE A 35 13.99 11.06 3.03
C ILE A 35 12.88 12.10 2.84
N GLN A 36 11.88 11.73 2.04
CA GLN A 36 10.65 12.47 1.87
C GLN A 36 9.48 11.51 1.71
N VAL A 37 8.44 11.71 2.52
CA VAL A 37 7.16 11.01 2.43
C VAL A 37 6.05 12.03 2.21
N SER A 38 5.23 11.84 1.19
CA SER A 38 4.14 12.74 0.83
C SER A 38 2.89 11.97 0.41
N VAL A 39 1.72 12.57 0.64
CA VAL A 39 0.45 12.11 0.07
C VAL A 39 0.26 12.85 -1.25
N VAL A 40 0.18 12.10 -2.35
CA VAL A 40 0.04 12.64 -3.70
C VAL A 40 -1.00 11.84 -4.47
N GLU A 41 -1.50 12.42 -5.57
CA GLU A 41 -2.30 11.69 -6.53
C GLU A 41 -1.50 10.52 -7.12
N CYS A 42 -2.15 9.37 -7.28
CA CYS A 42 -1.51 8.18 -7.82
C CYS A 42 -1.10 8.45 -9.28
N PRO A 43 0.18 8.28 -9.65
CA PRO A 43 0.61 8.45 -11.03
C PRO A 43 -0.01 7.37 -11.92
N ASP A 44 -0.09 7.62 -13.23
CA ASP A 44 -0.59 6.61 -14.19
C ASP A 44 0.40 5.45 -14.30
N LEU A 45 0.13 4.38 -13.57
CA LEU A 45 0.97 3.18 -13.54
C LEU A 45 0.94 2.38 -14.84
N THR A 46 0.10 2.74 -15.83
CA THR A 46 0.18 2.14 -17.18
C THR A 46 1.39 2.61 -17.98
N LYS A 47 2.08 3.65 -17.50
CA LYS A 47 3.25 4.26 -18.17
C LYS A 47 4.55 3.67 -17.64
N GLU A 48 5.65 3.94 -18.34
CA GLU A 48 6.99 3.71 -17.81
C GLU A 48 7.16 4.44 -16.47
N PRO A 49 7.86 3.87 -15.49
CA PRO A 49 8.60 2.59 -15.54
C PRO A 49 7.76 1.35 -15.16
N PHE A 50 6.47 1.50 -14.86
CA PHE A 50 5.66 0.43 -14.24
C PHE A 50 4.95 -0.46 -15.25
N GLN A 51 4.36 0.13 -16.30
CA GLN A 51 3.68 -0.57 -17.40
C GLN A 51 2.60 -1.57 -16.92
N PHE A 52 1.86 -1.23 -15.87
CA PHE A 52 0.78 -2.04 -15.33
C PHE A 52 -0.44 -2.06 -16.28
N PRO A 53 -1.28 -3.12 -16.24
CA PRO A 53 -2.51 -3.17 -17.03
C PRO A 53 -3.60 -2.19 -16.54
N VAL A 54 -3.39 -1.51 -15.42
CA VAL A 54 -4.33 -0.57 -14.78
C VAL A 54 -3.61 0.71 -14.35
N LYS A 55 -4.37 1.81 -14.24
CA LYS A 55 -3.82 3.15 -13.94
C LYS A 55 -3.28 3.32 -12.52
N GLY A 56 -3.73 2.54 -11.54
CA GLY A 56 -3.37 2.76 -10.15
C GLY A 56 -3.76 1.61 -9.23
N LEU A 57 -3.41 1.75 -7.95
CA LEU A 57 -3.62 0.74 -6.90
C LEU A 57 -4.76 1.09 -5.91
N CYS A 58 -5.41 2.24 -6.11
CA CYS A 58 -6.50 2.71 -5.26
C CYS A 58 -7.80 1.89 -5.45
N GLY A 59 -8.75 2.04 -4.52
CA GLY A 59 -10.05 1.36 -4.59
C GLY A 59 -10.41 0.67 -3.28
N ASN A 60 -10.51 -0.66 -3.30
CA ASN A 60 -10.84 -1.47 -2.12
C ASN A 60 -9.66 -2.39 -1.74
N PRO A 61 -8.53 -1.79 -1.27
CA PRO A 61 -7.27 -2.50 -1.03
C PRO A 61 -7.45 -3.60 0.02
N ARG A 62 -6.79 -4.73 -0.20
CA ARG A 62 -6.80 -5.90 0.67
C ARG A 62 -5.50 -6.68 0.49
N ILE A 63 -5.11 -7.41 1.52
CA ILE A 63 -3.99 -8.35 1.48
C ILE A 63 -4.56 -9.76 1.58
N THR A 64 -4.00 -10.68 0.80
CA THR A 64 -4.31 -12.12 0.86
C THR A 64 -3.01 -12.87 1.05
N ASP A 65 -2.94 -13.71 2.07
CA ASP A 65 -1.88 -14.69 2.28
C ASP A 65 -2.36 -16.04 1.73
N VAL A 66 -1.56 -16.70 0.86
CA VAL A 66 -1.99 -17.83 0.00
C VAL A 66 -1.09 -19.05 0.06
#